data_AF-A0AAJ0MNB3-F1
#
_entry.id   AF-A0AAJ0MNB3-F1
#
_cell.length_a   1.000
_cell.length_b   1.000
_cell.length_c   1.000
_cell.angle_alpha   90.00
_cell.angle_beta   90.00
_cell.angle_gamma   90.00
#
_symmetry.space_group_name_H-M   'P 1'
#
loop_
_entity.id
_entity.type
_entity.pdbx_description
1 polymer ?
#
loop_
_entity_poly.entity_id
_entity_poly.type
_entity_poly.pdbx_seq_one_letter_code
_entity_poly.pdbx_strand_id
1 'polypeptide(L)'
;MKTTSLLSAATYAYLATVASAVGPAVPENAERLPGKPDLMPNWPWHNPFADANNTRITISSESEASAPTRFVPTCSSQRTFRATEYLLDDLQELPPLGLIPWVEALRKTFTNRPYPGSWDGVDPHGYDRNMLMMEYVDVPLKVRRWIEEEEWSTAAAKGKGLFAVLAKADVEKGEKVVATATSLREKKPETEEEEREWREGDVNRVVIFAPGALYENAPLWVAEGSECEETLSDMTKYTAKPTDGGVVAYPVDKTRANRAEGKREMEFTIKAQVLKVDDSVPEEEEQQQQQEKGERAGQFKTQVEKVEEFKTQVEEVMEKVKTAMKDEL
;
A
#
# COMPACT_ATOMS: atom_id res chain seq x y z
N MET A 1 6.50 -9.98 94.16
CA MET A 1 7.44 -8.84 94.24
C MET A 1 7.64 -8.29 92.83
N LYS A 2 7.55 -6.97 92.69
CA LYS A 2 7.67 -6.21 91.45
C LYS A 2 9.11 -6.24 90.93
N THR A 3 9.29 -6.26 89.62
CA THR A 3 10.11 -5.25 88.91
C THR A 3 9.82 -5.28 87.41
N THR A 4 9.27 -4.17 86.95
CA THR A 4 9.20 -3.64 85.58
C THR A 4 10.60 -3.41 85.00
N SER A 5 10.76 -3.64 83.70
CA SER A 5 11.76 -2.92 82.90
C SER A 5 11.19 -2.60 81.52
N LEU A 6 11.06 -1.29 81.29
CA LEU A 6 10.76 -0.63 80.02
C LEU A 6 12.06 -0.50 79.21
N LEU A 7 12.02 -0.68 77.89
CA LEU A 7 12.93 -0.02 76.96
C LEU A 7 12.31 0.06 75.55
N SER A 8 11.78 1.25 75.29
CA SER A 8 11.77 2.07 74.07
C SER A 8 11.80 1.38 72.70
N ALA A 9 10.66 1.46 72.01
CA ALA A 9 10.55 1.38 70.56
C ALA A 9 10.98 2.72 69.91
N ALA A 10 11.98 2.67 69.04
CA ALA A 10 12.32 3.76 68.12
C ALA A 10 11.89 3.36 66.72
N THR A 11 10.65 3.70 66.35
CA THR A 11 10.15 3.61 64.97
C THR A 11 10.63 4.81 64.18
N TYR A 12 11.68 4.63 63.38
CA TYR A 12 12.04 5.57 62.31
C TYR A 12 11.06 5.39 61.15
N ALA A 13 10.05 6.25 61.08
CA ALA A 13 9.21 6.39 59.90
C ALA A 13 9.98 7.19 58.84
N TYR A 14 10.55 6.49 57.84
CA TYR A 14 10.98 7.11 56.59
C TYR A 14 9.73 7.47 55.77
N LEU A 15 9.30 8.73 55.84
CA LEU A 15 8.39 9.31 54.86
C LEU A 15 9.17 9.57 53.58
N ALA A 16 9.21 8.59 52.69
CA ALA A 16 9.60 8.82 51.31
C ALA A 16 8.42 9.53 50.59
N THR A 17 8.50 10.85 50.46
CA THR A 17 7.65 11.60 49.54
C THR A 17 8.02 11.22 48.12
N VAL A 18 7.24 10.30 47.53
CA VAL A 18 7.22 10.07 46.09
C VAL A 18 6.57 11.30 45.47
N ALA A 19 7.40 12.28 45.07
CA ALA A 19 6.96 13.32 44.17
C ALA A 19 6.78 12.66 42.80
N SER A 20 5.58 12.15 42.53
CA SER A 20 5.18 11.85 41.16
C SER A 20 5.30 13.14 40.37
N ALA A 21 6.27 13.20 39.46
CA ALA A 21 6.34 14.25 38.45
C ALA A 21 5.15 14.07 37.52
N VAL A 22 3.99 14.56 37.95
CA VAL A 22 2.82 14.73 37.10
C VAL A 22 3.18 15.91 36.19
N GLY A 23 3.69 15.59 35.01
CA GLY A 23 3.80 16.58 33.94
C GLY A 23 2.41 17.20 33.68
N PRO A 24 2.34 18.42 33.12
CA PRO A 24 1.07 19.04 32.80
C PRO A 24 0.22 18.07 31.97
N ALA A 25 -1.04 17.90 32.36
CA ALA A 25 -1.98 17.06 31.62
C ALA A 25 -1.97 17.52 30.15
N VAL A 26 -1.61 16.60 29.25
CA VAL A 26 -1.77 16.83 27.81
C VAL A 26 -3.24 17.14 27.60
N PRO A 27 -3.61 18.28 26.99
CA PRO A 27 -5.01 18.60 26.78
C PRO A 27 -5.65 17.46 25.98
N GLU A 28 -6.75 16.94 26.49
CA GLU A 28 -7.53 15.81 25.94
C GLU A 28 -8.00 16.06 24.48
N ASN A 29 -7.84 17.30 23.99
CA ASN A 29 -8.18 17.76 22.65
C ASN A 29 -7.02 18.51 21.95
N ALA A 30 -5.76 18.19 22.21
CA ALA A 30 -4.69 18.69 21.34
C ALA A 30 -4.94 18.16 19.92
N GLU A 31 -5.39 19.04 19.01
CA GLU A 31 -5.64 18.67 17.62
C GLU A 31 -4.38 18.01 17.05
N ARG A 32 -4.50 16.73 16.71
CA ARG A 32 -3.43 15.96 16.09
C ARG A 32 -3.08 16.62 14.76
N LEU A 33 -1.82 17.01 14.60
CA LEU A 33 -1.34 17.53 13.33
C LEU A 33 -1.45 16.42 12.27
N PRO A 34 -2.21 16.65 11.19
CA PRO A 34 -2.27 15.67 10.12
C PRO A 34 -0.88 15.52 9.50
N GLY A 35 -0.58 14.30 9.09
CA GLY A 35 0.54 14.01 8.22
C GLY A 35 0.43 14.82 6.91
N LYS A 36 1.54 14.94 6.20
CA LYS A 36 1.60 15.62 4.90
C LYS A 36 1.73 14.55 3.82
N PRO A 37 0.64 14.11 3.19
CA PRO A 37 0.70 12.99 2.27
C PRO A 37 1.62 13.29 1.08
N ASP A 38 2.50 12.34 0.75
CA ASP A 38 3.36 12.40 -0.42
C ASP A 38 3.37 11.06 -1.15
N LEU A 39 3.64 11.08 -2.46
CA LEU A 39 3.80 9.84 -3.22
C LEU A 39 5.10 9.14 -2.83
N MET A 40 5.04 7.83 -2.68
CA MET A 40 6.21 7.02 -2.40
C MET A 40 7.25 7.19 -3.51
N PRO A 41 8.52 7.47 -3.16
CA PRO A 41 9.59 7.53 -4.15
C PRO A 41 9.69 6.21 -4.91
N ASN A 42 9.70 6.28 -6.24
CA ASN A 42 9.79 5.13 -7.14
C ASN A 42 8.64 4.10 -6.99
N TRP A 43 7.43 4.53 -6.61
CA TRP A 43 6.27 3.64 -6.60
C TRP A 43 6.02 3.01 -7.99
N PRO A 44 6.25 1.71 -8.18
CA PRO A 44 6.21 1.11 -9.52
C PRO A 44 4.81 0.64 -9.91
N TRP A 45 3.89 0.52 -8.94
CA TRP A 45 2.62 -0.17 -9.09
C TRP A 45 1.52 0.77 -9.59
N HIS A 46 1.19 0.67 -10.87
CA HIS A 46 0.05 1.39 -11.46
C HIS A 46 -1.18 0.49 -11.50
N ASN A 47 -2.39 1.06 -11.34
CA ASN A 47 -3.63 0.31 -11.46
C ASN A 47 -3.87 -0.11 -12.92
N PRO A 48 -3.69 -1.39 -13.30
CA PRO A 48 -3.92 -1.82 -14.67
C PRO A 48 -5.41 -2.01 -14.99
N PHE A 49 -6.29 -1.86 -14.00
CA PHE A 49 -7.73 -2.10 -14.09
C PHE A 49 -8.56 -0.82 -13.87
N ALA A 50 -7.95 0.37 -14.01
CA ALA A 50 -8.61 1.64 -13.74
C ALA A 50 -9.86 1.86 -14.62
N ASP A 51 -9.83 1.36 -15.86
CA ASP A 51 -10.95 1.45 -16.79
C ASP A 51 -11.83 0.21 -16.68
N ALA A 52 -12.91 0.27 -15.89
CA ALA A 52 -13.84 -0.84 -15.70
C ALA A 52 -14.49 -1.35 -17.01
N ASN A 53 -14.57 -0.48 -18.03
CA ASN A 53 -15.13 -0.81 -19.34
C ASN A 53 -14.07 -1.34 -20.33
N ASN A 54 -12.79 -1.28 -19.98
CA ASN A 54 -11.71 -1.70 -20.85
C ASN A 54 -11.26 -3.12 -20.48
N THR A 55 -11.54 -4.06 -21.36
CA THR A 55 -11.04 -5.45 -21.24
C THR A 55 -9.57 -5.58 -21.64
N ARG A 56 -8.97 -4.50 -22.17
CA ARG A 56 -7.59 -4.46 -22.64
C ARG A 56 -6.73 -3.57 -21.76
N ILE A 57 -5.52 -4.02 -21.47
CA ILE A 57 -4.50 -3.20 -20.83
C ILE A 57 -3.64 -2.60 -21.94
N THR A 58 -3.50 -1.28 -21.96
CA THR A 58 -2.72 -0.57 -22.97
C THR A 58 -1.50 0.08 -22.32
N ILE A 59 -0.30 -0.21 -22.83
CA ILE A 59 0.93 0.48 -22.43
C ILE A 59 1.33 1.40 -23.58
N SER A 60 1.34 2.71 -23.33
CA SER A 60 1.95 3.68 -24.23
C SER A 60 3.47 3.48 -24.26
N SER A 61 4.06 3.39 -25.44
CA SER A 61 5.52 3.31 -25.59
C SER A 61 6.20 4.58 -25.06
N GLU A 62 7.41 4.42 -24.50
CA GLU A 62 8.23 5.54 -24.01
C GLU A 62 8.75 6.42 -25.17
N SER A 63 8.71 5.92 -26.41
CA SER A 63 8.94 6.70 -27.63
C SER A 63 7.60 7.10 -28.27
N GLU A 64 7.46 8.36 -28.67
CA GLU A 64 6.28 8.85 -29.42
C GLU A 64 6.09 8.16 -30.80
N ALA A 65 7.09 7.40 -31.24
CA ALA A 65 7.18 6.79 -32.56
C ALA A 65 6.72 5.32 -32.61
N SER A 66 6.39 4.69 -31.48
CA SER A 66 5.94 3.29 -31.45
C SER A 66 4.45 3.21 -31.09
N ALA A 67 3.76 2.25 -31.68
CA ALA A 67 2.37 2.01 -31.36
C ALA A 67 2.24 1.44 -29.94
N PRO A 68 1.15 1.76 -29.21
CA PRO A 68 0.94 1.23 -27.87
C PRO A 68 0.72 -0.29 -27.93
N THR A 69 1.43 -1.03 -27.09
CA THR A 69 1.18 -2.48 -26.95
C THR A 69 -0.11 -2.69 -26.17
N ARG A 70 -1.00 -3.51 -26.73
CA ARG A 70 -2.27 -3.92 -26.08
C ARG A 70 -2.16 -5.36 -25.59
N PHE A 71 -2.71 -5.61 -24.42
CA PHE A 71 -2.78 -6.92 -23.79
C PHE A 71 -4.23 -7.29 -23.51
N VAL A 72 -4.55 -8.57 -23.71
CA VAL A 72 -5.83 -9.17 -23.34
C VAL A 72 -5.62 -10.21 -22.23
N PRO A 73 -6.53 -10.32 -21.27
CA PRO A 73 -6.45 -11.33 -20.23
C PRO A 73 -6.78 -12.71 -20.82
N THR A 74 -5.92 -13.69 -20.59
CA THR A 74 -6.21 -15.11 -20.88
C THR A 74 -6.89 -15.81 -19.72
N CYS A 75 -6.67 -15.31 -18.51
CA CYS A 75 -7.31 -15.74 -17.28
C CYS A 75 -7.46 -14.56 -16.33
N SER A 76 -8.51 -14.58 -15.50
CA SER A 76 -8.77 -13.57 -14.48
C SER A 76 -9.26 -14.25 -13.20
N SER A 77 -8.73 -13.81 -12.05
CA SER A 77 -9.17 -14.25 -10.73
C SER A 77 -9.35 -13.02 -9.82
N GLN A 78 -10.33 -13.06 -8.94
CA GLN A 78 -10.64 -11.98 -8.01
C GLN A 78 -11.19 -12.54 -6.70
N ARG A 79 -10.78 -11.97 -5.58
CA ARG A 79 -11.27 -12.37 -4.26
C ARG A 79 -11.28 -11.20 -3.29
N THR A 80 -12.29 -11.18 -2.43
CA THR A 80 -12.47 -10.19 -1.37
C THR A 80 -12.05 -10.78 -0.03
N PHE A 81 -11.35 -9.96 0.77
CA PHE A 81 -10.80 -10.32 2.07
C PHE A 81 -11.28 -9.33 3.12
N ARG A 82 -11.43 -9.83 4.34
CA ARG A 82 -11.78 -9.03 5.51
C ARG A 82 -10.53 -8.69 6.29
N ALA A 83 -10.45 -7.46 6.75
CA ALA A 83 -9.37 -6.97 7.60
C ALA A 83 -9.90 -5.95 8.60
N THR A 84 -9.03 -5.56 9.52
CA THR A 84 -9.24 -4.44 10.42
C THR A 84 -8.21 -3.36 10.10
N GLU A 85 -8.66 -2.13 9.81
CA GLU A 85 -7.79 -1.00 9.48
C GLU A 85 -7.49 -0.15 10.71
N TYR A 86 -6.20 -0.02 11.00
CA TYR A 86 -5.65 0.82 12.06
C TYR A 86 -4.77 1.91 11.46
N LEU A 87 -4.58 2.99 12.22
CA LEU A 87 -3.55 3.97 12.00
C LEU A 87 -2.36 3.68 12.91
N LEU A 88 -1.19 4.20 12.56
CA LEU A 88 -0.03 4.14 13.44
C LEU A 88 -0.29 4.81 14.80
N ASP A 89 -1.21 5.78 14.85
CA ASP A 89 -1.70 6.39 16.09
C ASP A 89 -2.37 5.39 17.04
N ASP A 90 -3.09 4.40 16.48
CA ASP A 90 -3.82 3.38 17.26
C ASP A 90 -2.87 2.41 18.00
N LEU A 91 -1.55 2.53 17.82
CA LEU A 91 -0.56 1.82 18.62
C LEU A 91 -0.63 2.19 20.12
N GLN A 92 -1.23 3.34 20.47
CA GLN A 92 -1.41 3.76 21.87
C GLN A 92 -2.78 3.38 22.46
N GLU A 93 -3.60 2.64 21.72
CA GLU A 93 -4.94 2.22 22.15
C GLU A 93 -5.02 0.70 22.37
N LEU A 94 -5.89 0.29 23.29
CA LEU A 94 -6.16 -1.13 23.54
C LEU A 94 -7.12 -1.70 22.47
N PRO A 95 -7.04 -3.00 22.17
CA PRO A 95 -8.04 -3.66 21.35
C PRO A 95 -9.45 -3.48 21.95
N PRO A 96 -10.51 -3.36 21.11
CA PRO A 96 -10.51 -3.50 19.65
C PRO A 96 -10.14 -2.22 18.88
N LEU A 97 -9.90 -1.10 19.56
CA LEU A 97 -9.66 0.19 18.90
C LEU A 97 -8.21 0.40 18.48
N GLY A 98 -7.28 -0.34 19.10
CA GLY A 98 -5.86 -0.27 18.78
C GLY A 98 -5.07 -1.54 19.01
N LEU A 99 -3.74 -1.37 19.03
CA LEU A 99 -2.77 -2.44 18.87
C LEU A 99 -1.71 -2.49 19.99
N ILE A 100 -1.98 -1.88 21.16
CA ILE A 100 -1.05 -1.85 22.31
C ILE A 100 -0.31 -3.18 22.55
N PRO A 101 -0.99 -4.36 22.60
CA PRO A 101 -0.32 -5.62 22.94
C PRO A 101 0.80 -6.01 21.98
N TRP A 102 0.76 -5.54 20.73
CA TRP A 102 1.71 -5.88 19.68
C TRP A 102 2.78 -4.82 19.43
N VAL A 103 2.73 -3.66 20.11
CA VAL A 103 3.61 -2.51 19.82
C VAL A 103 5.09 -2.86 19.85
N GLU A 104 5.52 -3.66 20.83
CA GLU A 104 6.94 -4.04 20.97
C GLU A 104 7.41 -4.89 19.79
N ALA A 105 6.62 -5.89 19.38
CA ALA A 105 6.90 -6.68 18.19
C ALA A 105 6.83 -5.85 16.90
N LEU A 106 5.82 -4.99 16.74
CA LEU A 106 5.66 -4.13 15.55
C LEU A 106 6.83 -3.16 15.39
N ARG A 107 7.28 -2.54 16.49
CA ARG A 107 8.50 -1.73 16.50
C ARG A 107 9.70 -2.55 16.05
N LYS A 108 9.90 -3.75 16.60
CA LYS A 108 11.02 -4.61 16.20
C LYS A 108 10.98 -4.99 14.71
N THR A 109 9.80 -5.30 14.18
CA THR A 109 9.62 -5.71 12.78
C THR A 109 9.85 -4.56 11.81
N PHE A 110 9.31 -3.37 12.10
CA PHE A 110 9.25 -2.25 11.14
C PHE A 110 10.27 -1.14 11.39
N THR A 111 10.96 -1.11 12.54
CA THR A 111 12.00 -0.09 12.78
C THR A 111 13.10 -0.21 11.73
N ASN A 112 13.55 0.94 11.22
CA ASN A 112 14.52 1.08 10.13
C ASN A 112 14.06 0.56 8.75
N ARG A 113 12.78 0.21 8.58
CA ARG A 113 12.22 -0.13 7.28
C ARG A 113 11.38 1.05 6.77
N PRO A 114 11.49 1.43 5.48
CA PRO A 114 10.60 2.44 4.90
C PRO A 114 9.16 1.92 4.92
N TYR A 115 8.21 2.85 5.11
CA TYR A 115 6.80 2.52 4.94
C TYR A 115 6.56 2.15 3.46
N PRO A 116 5.90 1.03 3.14
CA PRO A 116 5.72 0.61 1.76
C PRO A 116 4.58 1.36 1.06
N GLY A 117 4.02 2.40 1.66
CA GLY A 117 2.90 3.15 1.11
C GLY A 117 1.53 2.57 1.50
N SER A 118 0.51 3.39 1.26
CA SER A 118 -0.90 3.02 1.34
C SER A 118 -1.34 2.25 0.08
N TRP A 119 -2.65 2.07 -0.07
CA TRP A 119 -3.27 1.44 -1.25
C TRP A 119 -2.76 2.03 -2.57
N ASP A 120 -2.67 3.36 -2.68
CA ASP A 120 -2.31 4.03 -3.94
C ASP A 120 -0.84 4.50 -3.96
N GLY A 121 0.03 3.90 -3.14
CA GLY A 121 1.44 4.27 -3.09
C GLY A 121 1.73 5.62 -2.43
N VAL A 122 0.86 6.09 -1.55
CA VAL A 122 1.04 7.35 -0.80
C VAL A 122 1.60 7.04 0.58
N ASP A 123 2.56 7.82 1.09
CA ASP A 123 2.90 7.88 2.51
C ASP A 123 2.14 9.06 3.13
N PRO A 124 1.13 8.83 3.98
CA PRO A 124 0.47 9.91 4.72
C PRO A 124 1.41 10.63 5.70
N HIS A 125 2.53 9.99 6.06
CA HIS A 125 3.48 10.36 7.09
C HIS A 125 2.93 10.35 8.53
N GLY A 126 3.85 10.14 9.47
CA GLY A 126 3.58 10.20 10.90
C GLY A 126 2.47 9.23 11.33
N TYR A 127 1.55 9.74 12.14
CA TYR A 127 0.49 8.96 12.78
C TYR A 127 -0.62 8.53 11.81
N ASP A 128 -0.67 9.07 10.58
CA ASP A 128 -1.69 8.77 9.56
C ASP A 128 -1.39 7.54 8.70
N ARG A 129 -0.28 6.83 8.96
CA ARG A 129 0.07 5.63 8.22
C ARG A 129 -0.90 4.49 8.52
N ASN A 130 -1.50 3.92 7.48
CA ASN A 130 -2.44 2.82 7.59
C ASN A 130 -1.72 1.49 7.84
N MET A 131 -2.32 0.66 8.70
CA MET A 131 -1.93 -0.69 9.03
C MET A 131 -3.18 -1.57 8.97
N LEU A 132 -3.05 -2.77 8.42
CA LEU A 132 -4.11 -3.76 8.34
C LEU A 132 -3.76 -4.91 9.28
N MET A 133 -4.77 -5.40 10.00
CA MET A 133 -4.70 -6.64 10.77
C MET A 133 -5.67 -7.66 10.16
N MET A 134 -5.20 -8.89 10.01
CA MET A 134 -6.00 -10.03 9.59
C MET A 134 -5.74 -11.22 10.50
N GLU A 135 -6.77 -12.05 10.68
CA GLU A 135 -6.61 -13.41 11.17
C GLU A 135 -5.69 -14.18 10.23
N TYR A 136 -4.65 -14.83 10.75
CA TYR A 136 -3.64 -15.43 9.87
C TYR A 136 -4.23 -16.59 9.06
N VAL A 137 -5.24 -17.27 9.60
CA VAL A 137 -5.99 -18.32 8.89
C VAL A 137 -6.81 -17.81 7.70
N ASP A 138 -7.21 -16.54 7.71
CA ASP A 138 -7.95 -15.92 6.61
C ASP A 138 -7.03 -15.48 5.46
N VAL A 139 -5.71 -15.53 5.67
CA VAL A 139 -4.70 -15.28 4.65
C VAL A 139 -4.52 -16.55 3.80
N PRO A 140 -4.57 -16.45 2.46
CA PRO A 140 -4.37 -17.60 1.57
C PRO A 140 -3.06 -18.34 1.84
N LEU A 141 -3.06 -19.67 1.71
CA LEU A 141 -1.92 -20.50 2.13
C LEU A 141 -0.65 -20.15 1.34
N LYS A 142 -0.79 -19.82 0.05
CA LYS A 142 0.34 -19.40 -0.80
C LYS A 142 0.97 -18.09 -0.30
N VAL A 143 0.16 -17.14 0.18
CA VAL A 143 0.65 -15.89 0.77
C VAL A 143 1.35 -16.16 2.09
N ARG A 144 0.77 -16.99 2.97
CA ARG A 144 1.41 -17.38 4.24
C ARG A 144 2.79 -17.98 4.04
N ARG A 145 2.91 -18.94 3.12
CA ARG A 145 4.18 -19.59 2.77
C ARG A 145 5.19 -18.60 2.20
N TRP A 146 4.74 -17.65 1.37
CA TRP A 146 5.61 -16.60 0.85
C TRP A 146 6.14 -15.69 1.96
N ILE A 147 5.27 -15.22 2.87
CA ILE A 147 5.67 -14.37 4.01
C ILE A 147 6.73 -15.07 4.86
N GLU A 148 6.48 -16.34 5.14
CA GLU A 148 7.34 -17.20 5.92
C GLU A 148 8.71 -17.44 5.27
N GLU A 149 8.74 -17.69 3.96
CA GLU A 149 9.99 -17.82 3.20
C GLU A 149 10.83 -16.54 3.28
N GLU A 150 10.18 -15.37 3.13
CA GLU A 150 10.85 -14.08 3.27
C GLU A 150 11.45 -13.88 4.68
N GLU A 151 10.78 -14.36 5.72
CA GLU A 151 11.25 -14.28 7.12
C GLU A 151 12.36 -15.29 7.45
N TRP A 152 12.38 -16.46 6.82
CA TRP A 152 13.43 -17.47 6.99
C TRP A 152 14.60 -17.32 6.01
N SER A 153 14.48 -16.44 5.02
CA SER A 153 15.56 -16.12 4.09
C SER A 153 16.81 -15.55 4.79
N THR A 154 17.93 -15.50 4.06
CA THR A 154 19.22 -14.98 4.57
C THR A 154 19.09 -13.61 5.25
N ALA A 155 19.98 -13.27 6.18
CA ALA A 155 19.91 -12.04 6.97
C ALA A 155 19.79 -10.74 6.14
N ALA A 156 20.25 -10.73 4.88
CA ALA A 156 20.11 -9.59 3.97
C ALA A 156 18.74 -9.49 3.27
N ALA A 157 17.99 -10.60 3.18
CA ALA A 157 16.66 -10.67 2.60
C ALA A 157 15.54 -10.80 3.66
N LYS A 158 15.91 -11.06 4.91
CA LYS A 158 14.97 -11.31 6.01
C LYS A 158 13.93 -10.19 6.18
N GLY A 159 12.67 -10.57 5.98
CA GLY A 159 11.48 -9.73 6.24
C GLY A 159 11.21 -8.63 5.21
N LYS A 160 11.73 -8.77 3.98
CA LYS A 160 11.39 -7.87 2.86
C LYS A 160 9.88 -7.74 2.65
N GLY A 161 9.10 -8.77 2.98
CA GLY A 161 7.66 -8.75 2.83
C GLY A 161 6.92 -7.71 3.68
N LEU A 162 7.51 -7.17 4.76
CA LEU A 162 6.84 -6.18 5.63
C LEU A 162 5.50 -6.68 6.21
N PHE A 163 5.42 -7.99 6.48
CA PHE A 163 4.31 -8.63 7.19
C PHE A 163 4.79 -9.05 8.58
N ALA A 164 4.12 -8.57 9.63
CA ALA A 164 4.36 -9.01 11.00
C ALA A 164 3.38 -10.13 11.36
N VAL A 165 3.82 -11.39 11.29
CA VAL A 165 3.05 -12.53 11.80
C VAL A 165 3.29 -12.66 13.30
N LEU A 166 2.25 -12.45 14.11
CA LEU A 166 2.33 -12.32 15.56
C LEU A 166 1.35 -13.29 16.24
N ALA A 167 1.66 -13.72 17.46
CA ALA A 167 0.69 -14.43 18.29
C ALA A 167 -0.49 -13.50 18.64
N LYS A 168 -1.68 -14.05 18.81
CA LYS A 168 -2.79 -13.34 19.43
C LYS A 168 -2.45 -13.04 20.89
N ALA A 169 -2.73 -11.82 21.33
CA ALA A 169 -2.51 -11.42 22.71
C ALA A 169 -3.77 -11.66 23.55
N ASP A 170 -3.60 -12.24 24.74
CA ASP A 170 -4.64 -12.23 25.78
C ASP A 170 -4.68 -10.86 26.47
N VAL A 171 -5.56 -9.98 25.97
CA VAL A 171 -5.70 -8.59 26.44
C VAL A 171 -6.16 -8.54 27.91
N GLU A 172 -7.01 -9.48 28.33
CA GLU A 172 -7.52 -9.54 29.71
C GLU A 172 -6.42 -9.88 30.70
N LYS A 173 -5.45 -10.72 30.29
CA LYS A 173 -4.25 -11.05 31.07
C LYS A 173 -3.14 -10.01 30.95
N GLY A 174 -3.33 -8.96 30.15
CA GLY A 174 -2.30 -7.95 29.88
C GLY A 174 -1.08 -8.51 29.16
N GLU A 175 -1.28 -9.55 28.35
CA GLU A 175 -0.20 -10.18 27.59
C GLU A 175 0.40 -9.20 26.58
N LYS A 176 1.73 -9.24 26.45
CA LYS A 176 2.47 -8.47 25.46
C LYS A 176 3.17 -9.40 24.49
N VAL A 177 3.09 -9.06 23.20
CA VAL A 177 3.75 -9.79 22.13
C VAL A 177 5.02 -9.05 21.74
N VAL A 178 6.16 -9.70 21.94
CA VAL A 178 7.50 -9.11 21.80
C VAL A 178 8.30 -9.65 20.61
N ALA A 179 7.78 -10.66 19.92
CA ALA A 179 8.45 -11.37 18.85
C ALA A 179 7.46 -11.82 17.76
N THR A 180 7.95 -12.02 16.53
CA THR A 180 7.17 -12.61 15.44
C THR A 180 7.08 -14.12 15.60
N ALA A 181 5.99 -14.73 15.14
CA ALA A 181 5.77 -16.17 15.21
C ALA A 181 6.90 -16.95 14.52
N THR A 182 7.37 -16.49 13.36
CA THR A 182 8.52 -17.07 12.65
C THR A 182 9.82 -16.94 13.45
N SER A 183 10.02 -15.85 14.20
CA SER A 183 11.20 -15.71 15.06
C SER A 183 11.18 -16.59 16.31
N LEU A 184 10.02 -17.16 16.68
CA LEU A 184 9.91 -18.12 17.77
C LEU A 184 10.38 -19.53 17.36
N ARG A 185 10.56 -19.79 16.06
CA ARG A 185 11.06 -21.07 15.54
C ARG A 185 12.37 -20.86 14.79
N GLU A 186 13.43 -21.53 15.23
CA GLU A 186 14.77 -21.36 14.66
C GLU A 186 14.90 -21.89 13.22
N LYS A 187 14.08 -22.87 12.84
CA LYS A 187 14.13 -23.54 11.54
C LYS A 187 12.74 -23.66 10.92
N LYS A 188 12.71 -23.56 9.58
CA LYS A 188 11.54 -23.86 8.77
C LYS A 188 11.08 -25.32 9.01
N PRO A 189 9.77 -25.63 8.96
CA PRO A 189 9.31 -27.01 8.93
C PRO A 189 9.95 -27.79 7.77
N GLU A 190 10.56 -28.93 8.06
CA GLU A 190 11.22 -29.78 7.06
C GLU A 190 10.40 -31.04 6.74
N THR A 191 9.49 -31.44 7.63
CA THR A 191 8.63 -32.62 7.45
C THR A 191 7.15 -32.22 7.30
N GLU A 192 6.35 -33.10 6.69
CA GLU A 192 4.89 -32.89 6.56
C GLU A 192 4.19 -32.78 7.92
N GLU A 193 4.66 -33.54 8.92
CA GLU A 193 4.13 -33.50 10.27
C GLU A 193 4.43 -32.17 10.97
N GLU A 194 5.68 -31.69 10.86
CA GLU A 194 6.07 -30.38 11.39
C GLU A 194 5.34 -29.23 10.70
N GLU A 195 5.08 -29.35 9.39
CA GLU A 195 4.27 -28.38 8.64
C GLU A 195 2.82 -28.43 9.14
N ARG A 196 2.24 -29.61 9.33
CA ARG A 196 0.87 -29.74 9.88
C ARG A 196 0.75 -29.09 11.25
N GLU A 197 1.64 -29.41 12.19
CA GLU A 197 1.67 -28.80 13.52
C GLU A 197 1.85 -27.27 13.43
N TRP A 198 2.74 -26.81 12.53
CA TRP A 198 2.94 -25.38 12.30
C TRP A 198 1.66 -24.69 11.83
N ARG A 199 0.88 -25.33 10.96
CA ARG A 199 -0.41 -24.83 10.43
C ARG A 199 -1.53 -24.87 11.45
N GLU A 200 -1.56 -25.87 12.33
CA GLU A 200 -2.52 -25.93 13.44
C GLU A 200 -2.38 -24.70 14.35
N GLY A 201 -1.16 -24.16 14.50
CA GLY A 201 -0.89 -22.93 15.24
C GLY A 201 -1.40 -21.64 14.59
N ASP A 202 -1.79 -21.65 13.30
CA ASP A 202 -2.19 -20.43 12.58
C ASP A 202 -3.45 -19.78 13.15
N VAL A 203 -4.34 -20.56 13.78
CA VAL A 203 -5.55 -20.04 14.46
C VAL A 203 -5.23 -19.12 15.63
N ASN A 204 -4.02 -19.21 16.17
CA ASN A 204 -3.53 -18.41 17.29
C ASN A 204 -2.65 -17.24 16.83
N ARG A 205 -2.67 -16.92 15.53
CA ARG A 205 -1.83 -15.88 14.94
C ARG A 205 -2.67 -14.84 14.21
N VAL A 206 -2.13 -13.63 14.19
CA VAL A 206 -2.59 -12.53 13.34
C VAL A 206 -1.45 -12.10 12.45
N VAL A 207 -1.76 -11.50 11.32
CA VAL A 207 -0.79 -10.77 10.50
C VAL A 207 -1.12 -9.29 10.51
N ILE A 208 -0.09 -8.46 10.69
CA ILE A 208 -0.20 -7.01 10.65
C ILE A 208 0.76 -6.47 9.59
N PHE A 209 0.26 -5.66 8.67
CA PHE A 209 1.04 -5.15 7.53
C PHE A 209 0.49 -3.82 7.03
N ALA A 210 1.30 -3.05 6.29
CA ALA A 210 0.81 -1.86 5.61
C ALA A 210 0.19 -2.24 4.24
N PRO A 211 -0.84 -1.53 3.75
CA PRO A 211 -1.49 -1.90 2.48
C PRO A 211 -0.53 -2.05 1.30
N GLY A 212 0.50 -1.20 1.21
CA GLY A 212 1.51 -1.27 0.16
C GLY A 212 2.32 -2.57 0.13
N ALA A 213 2.40 -3.32 1.23
CA ALA A 213 3.08 -4.61 1.28
C ALA A 213 2.39 -5.69 0.43
N LEU A 214 1.08 -5.54 0.14
CA LEU A 214 0.33 -6.45 -0.72
C LEU A 214 0.92 -6.54 -2.12
N TYR A 215 1.47 -5.44 -2.63
CA TYR A 215 1.95 -5.39 -3.99
C TYR A 215 3.14 -6.28 -4.26
N GLU A 216 3.87 -6.74 -3.25
CA GLU A 216 4.99 -7.67 -3.42
C GLU A 216 4.53 -9.11 -3.68
N ASN A 217 3.27 -9.45 -3.37
CA ASN A 217 2.73 -10.81 -3.47
C ASN A 217 1.27 -10.88 -3.93
N ALA A 218 0.74 -9.80 -4.51
CA ALA A 218 -0.68 -9.64 -4.83
C ALA A 218 -1.31 -10.82 -5.63
N PRO A 219 -0.64 -11.43 -6.63
CA PRO A 219 -1.22 -12.57 -7.35
C PRO A 219 -1.51 -13.78 -6.45
N LEU A 220 -0.69 -14.02 -5.44
CA LEU A 220 -0.81 -15.17 -4.55
C LEU A 220 -2.11 -15.15 -3.75
N TRP A 221 -2.70 -13.97 -3.52
CA TRP A 221 -3.95 -13.82 -2.81
C TRP A 221 -5.13 -14.46 -3.55
N VAL A 222 -5.08 -14.46 -4.88
CA VAL A 222 -6.19 -14.92 -5.74
C VAL A 222 -5.83 -16.15 -6.58
N ALA A 223 -4.63 -16.68 -6.41
CA ALA A 223 -4.14 -17.83 -7.18
C ALA A 223 -4.87 -19.13 -6.81
N GLU A 224 -5.01 -19.41 -5.51
CA GLU A 224 -5.59 -20.66 -5.00
C GLU A 224 -7.03 -20.86 -5.48
N GLY A 225 -7.29 -21.99 -6.15
CA GLY A 225 -8.60 -22.36 -6.67
C GLY A 225 -9.00 -21.66 -7.97
N SER A 226 -8.10 -20.89 -8.60
CA SER A 226 -8.34 -20.26 -9.90
C SER A 226 -7.96 -21.18 -11.07
N GLU A 227 -8.52 -20.93 -12.26
CA GLU A 227 -8.19 -21.67 -13.49
C GLU A 227 -6.73 -21.52 -13.93
N CYS A 228 -6.07 -20.45 -13.50
CA CYS A 228 -4.66 -20.16 -13.78
C CYS A 228 -3.79 -20.19 -12.51
N GLU A 229 -4.15 -21.02 -11.53
CA GLU A 229 -3.45 -21.12 -10.25
C GLU A 229 -1.93 -21.25 -10.42
N GLU A 230 -1.47 -22.13 -11.30
CA GLU A 230 -0.04 -22.35 -11.56
C GLU A 230 0.66 -21.07 -12.00
N THR A 231 0.07 -20.32 -12.93
CA THR A 231 0.67 -19.09 -13.46
C THR A 231 0.57 -17.94 -12.46
N LEU A 232 -0.54 -17.80 -11.74
CA LEU A 232 -0.68 -16.78 -10.69
C LEU A 232 0.20 -17.06 -9.46
N SER A 233 0.59 -18.32 -9.24
CA SER A 233 1.51 -18.70 -8.17
C SER A 233 2.98 -18.44 -8.53
N ASP A 234 3.28 -18.24 -9.80
CA ASP A 234 4.63 -18.00 -10.29
C ASP A 234 5.00 -16.53 -10.18
N MET A 235 5.62 -16.17 -9.05
CA MET A 235 6.08 -14.81 -8.76
C MET A 235 7.12 -14.29 -9.76
N THR A 236 7.75 -15.15 -10.58
CA THR A 236 8.71 -14.70 -11.61
C THR A 236 8.01 -14.05 -12.81
N LYS A 237 6.72 -14.33 -13.00
CA LYS A 237 5.88 -13.72 -14.04
C LYS A 237 5.19 -12.44 -13.57
N TYR A 238 5.23 -12.15 -12.28
CA TYR A 238 4.56 -11.00 -11.72
C TYR A 238 5.45 -9.76 -11.79
N THR A 239 5.01 -8.76 -12.55
CA THR A 239 5.74 -7.52 -12.77
C THR A 239 4.82 -6.32 -12.69
N ALA A 240 5.35 -5.19 -12.24
CA ALA A 240 4.59 -3.95 -12.18
C ALA A 240 4.20 -3.41 -13.57
N LYS A 241 5.04 -3.65 -14.58
CA LYS A 241 4.75 -3.34 -15.99
C LYS A 241 4.16 -4.60 -16.66
N PRO A 242 3.01 -4.49 -17.35
CA PRO A 242 2.44 -5.61 -18.09
C PRO A 242 3.37 -6.11 -19.21
N THR A 243 3.45 -7.43 -19.39
CA THR A 243 4.27 -8.10 -20.42
C THR A 243 3.53 -9.30 -21.00
N ASP A 244 3.96 -9.78 -22.17
CA ASP A 244 3.39 -11.00 -22.76
C ASP A 244 3.64 -12.21 -21.88
N GLY A 245 2.61 -13.03 -21.65
CA GLY A 245 2.65 -14.16 -20.71
C GLY A 245 2.84 -13.77 -19.24
N GLY A 246 2.87 -12.47 -18.93
CA GLY A 246 3.07 -11.94 -17.59
C GLY A 246 1.80 -11.94 -16.75
N VAL A 247 1.97 -11.69 -15.45
CA VAL A 247 0.89 -11.57 -14.47
C VAL A 247 0.84 -10.14 -13.97
N VAL A 248 -0.36 -9.57 -13.90
CA VAL A 248 -0.64 -8.31 -13.22
C VAL A 248 -1.66 -8.55 -12.11
N ALA A 249 -1.49 -7.85 -10.99
CA ALA A 249 -2.41 -7.92 -9.86
C ALA A 249 -2.51 -6.57 -9.16
N TYR A 250 -3.70 -6.25 -8.64
CA TYR A 250 -3.97 -4.96 -8.02
C TYR A 250 -5.17 -5.04 -7.05
N PRO A 251 -5.17 -4.29 -5.93
CA PRO A 251 -6.36 -4.07 -5.11
C PRO A 251 -7.37 -3.18 -5.85
N VAL A 252 -8.45 -3.76 -6.35
CA VAL A 252 -9.44 -3.07 -7.21
C VAL A 252 -10.58 -2.41 -6.46
N ASP A 253 -10.85 -2.83 -5.22
CA ASP A 253 -11.90 -2.26 -4.41
C ASP A 253 -11.56 -2.34 -2.92
N LYS A 254 -12.08 -1.41 -2.12
CA LYS A 254 -11.95 -1.39 -0.67
C LYS A 254 -13.04 -0.58 0.00
N THR A 255 -13.48 -1.02 1.18
CA THR A 255 -14.28 -0.20 2.09
C THR A 255 -13.37 0.60 3.02
N ARG A 256 -13.89 1.67 3.62
CA ARG A 256 -13.20 2.42 4.69
C ARG A 256 -13.74 2.00 6.05
N ALA A 257 -12.86 1.90 7.05
CA ALA A 257 -13.30 1.71 8.43
C ALA A 257 -14.15 2.90 8.91
N ASN A 258 -15.27 2.61 9.59
CA ASN A 258 -16.08 3.66 10.22
C ASN A 258 -15.51 4.04 11.59
N ARG A 259 -14.41 4.79 11.55
CA ARG A 259 -13.64 5.13 12.75
C ARG A 259 -14.41 6.00 13.74
N ALA A 260 -15.36 6.81 13.27
CA ALA A 260 -16.20 7.67 14.10
C ALA A 260 -17.15 6.86 15.00
N GLU A 261 -17.57 5.67 14.57
CA GLU A 261 -18.37 4.74 15.37
C GLU A 261 -17.53 3.72 16.13
N GLY A 262 -16.20 3.88 16.17
CA GLY A 262 -15.29 2.91 16.79
C GLY A 262 -15.17 1.59 16.01
N LYS A 263 -15.72 1.52 14.79
CA LYS A 263 -15.61 0.35 13.92
C LYS A 263 -14.34 0.42 13.09
N ARG A 264 -13.62 -0.69 13.03
CA ARG A 264 -12.32 -0.79 12.37
C ARG A 264 -12.33 -1.77 11.21
N GLU A 265 -13.43 -2.51 11.04
CA GLU A 265 -13.62 -3.52 10.01
C GLU A 265 -13.63 -2.89 8.62
N MET A 266 -13.00 -3.59 7.68
CA MET A 266 -12.97 -3.21 6.29
C MET A 266 -12.82 -4.45 5.39
N GLU A 267 -13.20 -4.30 4.13
CA GLU A 267 -13.01 -5.32 3.11
C GLU A 267 -12.17 -4.75 1.97
N PHE A 268 -11.30 -5.57 1.39
CA PHE A 268 -10.55 -5.23 0.18
C PHE A 268 -10.60 -6.37 -0.82
N THR A 269 -10.58 -6.02 -2.09
CA THR A 269 -10.68 -6.97 -3.19
C THR A 269 -9.45 -6.91 -4.06
N ILE A 270 -8.78 -8.04 -4.20
CA ILE A 270 -7.63 -8.18 -5.11
C ILE A 270 -8.12 -8.83 -6.39
N LYS A 271 -7.64 -8.33 -7.53
CA LYS A 271 -7.81 -8.93 -8.85
C LYS A 271 -6.45 -9.22 -9.45
N ALA A 272 -6.30 -10.36 -10.12
CA ALA A 272 -5.13 -10.70 -10.90
C ALA A 272 -5.52 -11.26 -12.26
N GLN A 273 -4.69 -11.00 -13.27
CA GLN A 273 -4.87 -11.46 -14.64
C GLN A 273 -3.57 -11.97 -15.23
N VAL A 274 -3.66 -13.04 -16.02
CA VAL A 274 -2.59 -13.51 -16.90
C VAL A 274 -2.78 -12.85 -18.26
N LEU A 275 -1.72 -12.28 -18.81
CA LEU A 275 -1.80 -11.45 -20.00
C LEU A 275 -1.22 -12.15 -21.22
N LYS A 276 -1.79 -11.80 -22.38
CA LYS A 276 -1.26 -12.11 -23.69
C LYS A 276 -1.33 -10.86 -24.57
N VAL A 277 -0.34 -10.64 -25.42
CA VAL A 277 -0.40 -9.59 -26.42
C VAL A 277 -1.63 -9.78 -27.32
N ASP A 278 -2.34 -8.69 -27.56
CA ASP A 278 -3.50 -8.69 -28.44
C ASP A 278 -3.06 -8.56 -29.90
N ASP A 279 -2.92 -9.70 -30.58
CA ASP A 279 -2.59 -9.79 -32.00
C ASP A 279 -3.74 -9.35 -32.93
N SER A 280 -4.93 -9.03 -32.38
CA SER A 280 -6.14 -8.72 -33.15
C SER A 280 -6.26 -7.26 -33.61
N VAL A 281 -5.22 -6.44 -33.43
CA VAL A 281 -5.18 -5.08 -33.98
C VAL A 281 -4.53 -5.12 -35.37
N PRO A 282 -5.30 -4.99 -36.47
CA PRO A 282 -4.71 -4.75 -37.77
C PRO A 282 -4.11 -3.35 -37.80
N GLU A 283 -3.05 -3.15 -38.57
CA GLU A 283 -2.39 -1.87 -38.90
C GLU A 283 -3.35 -0.75 -39.39
N GLU A 284 -4.66 -1.01 -39.52
CA GLU A 284 -5.68 -0.10 -40.03
C GLU A 284 -6.13 0.97 -39.00
N GLU A 285 -6.11 0.68 -37.68
CA GLU A 285 -6.35 1.73 -36.66
C GLU A 285 -5.18 2.71 -36.56
N GLU A 286 -3.96 2.28 -36.89
CA GLU A 286 -2.78 3.16 -36.95
C GLU A 286 -2.86 4.15 -38.11
N GLN A 287 -3.41 3.73 -39.26
CA GLN A 287 -3.60 4.61 -40.41
C GLN A 287 -4.68 5.66 -40.15
N GLN A 288 -5.79 5.30 -39.49
CA GLN A 288 -6.85 6.27 -39.16
C GLN A 288 -6.39 7.31 -38.13
N GLN A 289 -5.64 6.92 -37.10
CA GLN A 289 -5.13 7.87 -36.10
C GLN A 289 -4.00 8.76 -36.64
N GLN A 290 -3.16 8.25 -37.56
CA GLN A 290 -2.15 9.06 -38.25
C GLN A 290 -2.80 10.03 -39.25
N GLN A 291 -3.89 9.62 -39.92
CA GLN A 291 -4.65 10.46 -40.84
C GLN A 291 -5.36 11.60 -40.10
N GLU A 292 -6.01 11.33 -38.95
CA GLU A 292 -6.63 12.37 -38.12
C GLU A 292 -5.60 13.35 -37.51
N LYS A 293 -4.42 12.86 -37.09
CA LYS A 293 -3.31 13.74 -36.64
C LYS A 293 -2.77 14.60 -37.79
N GLY A 294 -2.66 14.04 -39.00
CA GLY A 294 -2.24 14.76 -40.20
C GLY A 294 -3.23 15.87 -40.59
N GLU A 295 -4.53 15.60 -40.52
CA GLU A 295 -5.58 16.59 -40.78
C GLU A 295 -5.61 17.71 -39.73
N ARG A 296 -5.41 17.38 -38.46
CA ARG A 296 -5.37 18.37 -37.37
C ARG A 296 -4.13 19.26 -37.43
N ALA A 297 -2.98 18.70 -37.81
CA ALA A 297 -1.75 19.46 -38.05
C ALA A 297 -1.87 20.37 -39.29
N GLY A 298 -2.54 19.89 -40.36
CA GLY A 298 -2.88 20.67 -41.54
C GLY A 298 -3.76 21.88 -41.21
N GLN A 299 -4.83 21.68 -40.43
CA GLN A 299 -5.71 22.76 -39.99
C GLN A 299 -4.98 23.81 -39.13
N PHE A 300 -4.09 23.39 -38.25
CA PHE A 300 -3.31 24.30 -37.41
C PHE A 300 -2.35 25.16 -38.25
N LYS A 301 -1.69 24.57 -39.25
CA LYS A 301 -0.80 25.30 -40.17
C LYS A 301 -1.56 26.34 -40.99
N THR A 302 -2.74 26.01 -41.51
CA THR A 302 -3.60 26.96 -42.23
C THR A 302 -4.08 28.11 -41.35
N GLN A 303 -4.29 27.88 -40.05
CA GLN A 303 -4.64 28.96 -39.12
C GLN A 303 -3.45 29.89 -38.83
N VAL A 304 -2.24 29.34 -38.68
CA VAL A 304 -1.03 30.15 -38.46
C VAL A 304 -0.71 31.03 -39.68
N GLU A 305 -0.80 30.49 -40.90
CA GLU A 305 -0.59 31.27 -42.13
C GLU A 305 -1.61 32.43 -42.26
N LYS A 306 -2.88 32.19 -41.91
CA LYS A 306 -3.90 33.26 -41.90
C LYS A 306 -3.62 34.35 -40.86
N VAL A 307 -3.05 34.00 -39.71
CA VAL A 307 -2.69 34.97 -38.67
C VAL A 307 -1.50 35.83 -39.10
N GLU A 308 -0.50 35.25 -39.78
CA GLU A 308 0.64 36.00 -40.32
C GLU A 308 0.22 36.96 -41.45
N GLU A 309 -0.67 36.51 -42.34
CA GLU A 309 -1.22 37.36 -43.41
C GLU A 309 -2.01 38.55 -42.82
N PHE A 310 -2.82 38.30 -41.79
CA PHE A 310 -3.58 39.34 -41.10
C PHE A 310 -2.66 40.34 -40.38
N LYS A 311 -1.58 39.87 -39.75
CA LYS A 311 -0.58 40.74 -39.10
C LYS A 311 0.10 41.68 -40.11
N THR A 312 0.43 41.17 -41.29
CA THR A 312 1.05 41.95 -42.37
C THR A 312 0.11 43.06 -42.85
N GLN A 313 -1.19 42.76 -43.00
CA GLN A 313 -2.19 43.76 -43.38
C GLN A 313 -2.38 44.84 -42.31
N VAL A 314 -2.34 44.47 -41.02
CA VAL A 314 -2.44 45.44 -39.91
C VAL A 314 -1.23 46.39 -39.86
N GLU A 315 -0.03 45.88 -40.12
CA GLU A 315 1.17 46.73 -40.20
C GLU A 315 1.11 47.72 -41.36
N GLU A 316 0.62 47.29 -42.53
CA GLU A 316 0.44 48.18 -43.69
C GLU A 316 -0.60 49.28 -43.41
N VAL A 317 -1.70 48.96 -42.71
CA VAL A 317 -2.72 49.94 -42.31
C VAL A 317 -2.15 50.92 -41.27
N MET A 318 -1.35 50.47 -40.30
CA MET A 318 -0.73 51.36 -39.32
C MET A 318 0.27 52.34 -39.95
N GLU A 319 1.04 51.91 -40.95
CA GLU A 319 1.92 52.80 -41.72
C GLU A 319 1.14 53.86 -42.52
N LYS A 320 0.02 53.47 -43.13
CA LYS A 320 -0.89 54.41 -43.82
C LYS A 320 -1.54 55.42 -42.85
N VAL A 321 -1.89 55.01 -41.64
CA VAL A 321 -2.42 55.93 -40.61
C VAL A 321 -1.34 56.88 -40.10
N LYS A 322 -0.11 56.40 -39.89
CA LYS A 322 1.02 57.26 -39.48
C LYS A 322 1.40 58.31 -40.52
N THR A 323 1.30 57.97 -41.80
CA THR A 323 1.57 58.91 -42.89
C THR A 323 0.45 59.95 -43.03
N ALA A 324 -0.83 59.55 -42.90
CA ALA A 324 -1.95 60.48 -42.88
C ALA A 324 -1.91 61.47 -41.70
N MET A 325 -1.46 61.04 -40.51
CA MET A 325 -1.32 61.93 -39.35
C MET A 325 -0.15 62.93 -39.44
N LYS A 326 0.80 62.71 -40.36
CA LYS A 326 1.93 63.64 -40.59
C LYS A 326 1.60 64.79 -41.53
N ASP A 327 0.53 64.65 -42.33
CA ASP A 327 0.11 65.68 -43.28
C ASP A 327 -0.93 66.67 -42.70
N GLU A 328 -1.35 66.49 -41.44
CA GLU A 328 -2.27 67.38 -40.71
C GLU A 328 -1.61 68.22 -39.58
N LEU A 329 -0.27 68.31 -39.55
CA LEU A 329 0.47 69.05 -38.50
C LEU A 329 1.34 70.19 -39.04
#